data_AF-A0A8J2ZC53-F1
#
_entry.id   AF-A0A8J2ZC53-F1
#
_cell.length_a   1.000
_cell.length_b   1.000
_cell.length_c   1.000
_cell.angle_alpha   90.00
_cell.angle_beta   90.00
_cell.angle_gamma   90.00
#
_symmetry.space_group_name_H-M   'P 1'
#
loop_
_entity.id
_entity.type
_entity.pdbx_description
1 polymer ?
#
loop_
_entity_poly.entity_id
_entity_poly.type
_entity_poly.pdbx_seq_one_letter_code
_entity_poly.pdbx_strand_id
1 'polypeptide(L)'
;MAYLIQFLLFLTPFVAFWVWRRYYPTAEPSTVVLVAAGLAVIAGIGGAIWYGLSRSVDREMIYVAPRWVGEGEEIEPGRAEPGRPVAAPARRPEQRPMTRRTDPAVPTAPEPR
;
A
#
# COMPACT_ATOMS: atom_id res chain seq x y z
N MET A 1 -16.33 10.46 -2.49
CA MET A 1 -17.38 10.56 -1.44
C MET A 1 -16.84 10.40 -0.02
N ALA A 2 -15.99 9.41 0.28
CA ALA A 2 -15.42 9.20 1.63
C ALA A 2 -14.68 10.43 2.22
N TYR A 3 -14.01 11.22 1.37
CA TYR A 3 -13.29 12.43 1.79
C TYR A 3 -14.19 13.53 2.37
N LEU A 4 -15.45 13.64 1.91
CA LEU A 4 -16.39 14.62 2.47
C LEU A 4 -16.78 14.25 3.90
N ILE A 5 -17.05 12.96 4.14
CA ILE A 5 -17.38 12.46 5.48
C ILE A 5 -16.19 12.64 6.42
N GLN A 6 -14.97 12.36 5.96
CA GLN A 6 -13.75 12.60 6.73
C GLN A 6 -13.57 14.09 7.05
N PHE A 7 -13.80 14.97 6.08
CA PHE A 7 -13.73 16.42 6.27
C PHE A 7 -14.77 16.90 7.29
N LEU A 8 -16.01 16.41 7.20
CA LEU A 8 -17.06 16.73 8.17
C LEU A 8 -16.71 16.23 9.57
N LEU A 9 -16.25 14.99 9.71
CA LEU A 9 -15.81 14.43 10.99
C LEU A 9 -14.64 15.20 11.61
N PHE A 10 -13.70 15.64 10.78
CA PHE A 10 -12.60 16.49 11.20
C PHE A 10 -13.09 17.85 11.69
N LEU A 11 -14.11 18.41 11.04
CA LEU A 11 -14.65 19.73 11.38
C LEU A 11 -15.56 19.70 12.62
N THR A 12 -16.21 18.56 12.89
CA THR A 12 -17.12 18.34 14.03
C THR A 12 -16.61 18.87 15.37
N PRO A 13 -15.39 18.54 15.87
CA PRO A 13 -14.92 19.03 17.16
C PRO A 13 -14.82 20.56 17.21
N PHE A 14 -14.44 21.21 16.11
CA PHE A 14 -14.33 22.67 16.03
C PHE A 14 -15.70 23.33 16.05
N VAL A 15 -16.65 22.79 15.28
CA VAL A 15 -18.03 23.28 15.26
C VAL A 15 -18.69 23.08 16.63
N ALA A 16 -18.54 21.91 17.24
CA ALA A 16 -19.06 21.63 18.56
C ALA A 16 -18.51 22.60 19.62
N PHE A 17 -17.19 22.86 19.61
CA PHE A 17 -16.55 23.83 20.49
C PHE A 17 -17.05 25.26 20.24
N TRP A 18 -17.15 25.67 18.97
CA TRP A 18 -17.64 27.00 18.59
C TRP A 18 -19.09 27.23 19.01
N VAL A 19 -19.96 26.24 18.78
CA VAL A 19 -21.36 26.25 19.22
C VAL A 19 -21.44 26.33 20.75
N TRP A 20 -20.66 25.52 21.47
CA TRP A 20 -20.61 25.59 22.93
C TRP A 20 -20.20 26.99 23.42
N ARG A 21 -19.15 27.58 22.83
CA ARG A 21 -18.69 28.92 23.20
C ARG A 21 -19.74 30.00 22.90
N ARG A 22 -20.57 29.81 21.87
CA ARG A 22 -21.65 30.75 21.53
C ARG A 22 -22.77 30.76 22.57
N TYR A 23 -23.08 29.60 23.15
CA TYR A 23 -24.10 29.46 24.19
C TYR A 23 -23.58 29.75 25.60
N TYR A 24 -22.28 29.54 25.85
CA TYR A 24 -21.64 29.71 27.16
C TYR A 24 -20.40 30.61 27.07
N PRO A 25 -20.57 31.94 26.84
CA PRO A 25 -19.46 32.85 26.58
C PRO A 25 -18.55 33.10 27.79
N THR A 26 -19.08 32.96 29.01
CA THR A 26 -18.36 33.25 30.27
C THR A 26 -18.10 32.02 31.12
N ALA A 27 -18.65 30.85 30.75
CA ALA A 27 -18.43 29.63 31.51
C ALA A 27 -17.03 29.07 31.25
N GLU A 28 -16.35 28.67 32.31
CA GLU A 28 -15.15 27.85 32.23
C GLU A 28 -15.55 26.40 31.94
N PRO A 29 -14.80 25.67 31.08
CA PRO A 29 -15.07 24.26 30.86
C PRO A 29 -14.88 23.50 32.17
N SER A 30 -15.94 22.83 32.63
CA SER A 30 -15.84 22.02 33.85
C SER A 30 -14.84 20.88 33.66
N THR A 31 -14.22 20.43 34.76
CA THR A 31 -13.30 19.29 34.74
C THR A 31 -13.92 18.05 34.10
N VAL A 32 -15.23 17.84 34.30
CA VAL A 32 -15.98 16.73 33.68
C VAL A 32 -15.98 16.84 32.16
N VAL A 33 -16.19 18.04 31.61
CA VAL A 33 -16.14 18.30 30.15
C VAL A 33 -14.74 18.06 29.61
N LEU A 34 -13.70 18.51 30.32
CA LEU A 34 -12.31 18.30 29.92
C LEU A 34 -11.93 16.81 29.93
N VAL A 35 -12.33 16.07 30.96
CA VAL A 35 -12.11 14.61 31.04
C VAL A 35 -12.85 13.89 29.90
N ALA A 36 -14.11 14.23 29.66
CA ALA A 36 -14.89 13.64 28.58
C ALA A 36 -14.27 13.93 27.20
N ALA A 37 -13.81 15.17 26.96
CA ALA A 37 -13.10 15.55 25.74
C ALA A 37 -11.78 14.77 25.59
N GLY A 38 -11.01 14.64 26.67
CA GLY A 38 -9.79 13.83 26.68
C GLY A 38 -10.05 12.36 26.33
N LEU A 39 -11.07 11.74 26.93
CA LEU A 39 -11.46 10.36 26.64
C LEU A 39 -11.91 10.19 25.18
N ALA A 40 -12.67 11.14 24.64
CA ALA A 40 -13.07 11.12 23.24
C ALA A 40 -11.87 11.17 22.28
N VAL A 41 -10.87 12.02 22.57
CA VAL A 41 -9.63 12.09 21.79
C VAL A 41 -8.86 10.76 21.86
N ILE A 42 -8.68 10.20 23.06
CA ILE A 42 -7.99 8.91 23.25
C ILE A 42 -8.70 7.80 22.49
N ALA A 43 -10.04 7.73 22.57
CA ALA A 43 -10.84 6.76 21.83
C ALA A 43 -10.70 6.95 20.31
N GLY A 44 -10.69 8.19 19.81
CA GLY A 44 -10.47 8.50 18.41
C GLY A 44 -9.10 8.05 17.91
N ILE A 45 -8.04 8.32 18.67
CA ILE A 45 -6.68 7.87 18.36
C ILE A 45 -6.61 6.34 18.38
N GLY A 46 -7.16 5.70 19.41
CA GLY A 46 -7.20 4.24 19.52
C GLY A 46 -7.93 3.59 18.35
N GLY A 47 -9.09 4.14 17.95
CA GLY A 47 -9.84 3.67 16.79
C GLY A 47 -9.07 3.85 15.48
N ALA A 48 -8.36 4.97 15.30
CA ALA A 48 -7.54 5.21 14.12
C ALA A 48 -6.36 4.25 14.03
N ILE A 49 -5.66 4.01 15.15
CA ILE A 49 -4.57 3.03 15.22
C ILE A 49 -5.09 1.63 14.90
N TRP A 50 -6.18 1.21 15.55
CA TRP A 50 -6.81 -0.09 15.31
C TRP A 50 -7.17 -0.26 13.83
N TYR A 51 -7.87 0.72 13.25
CA TYR A 51 -8.25 0.69 11.84
C TYR A 51 -7.05 0.64 10.90
N GLY A 52 -6.01 1.43 11.18
CA GLY A 52 -4.77 1.43 10.40
C GLY A 52 -4.08 0.06 10.43
N LEU A 53 -4.02 -0.56 11.60
CA LEU A 53 -3.47 -1.91 11.78
C LEU A 53 -4.31 -2.96 11.03
N SER A 54 -5.64 -2.95 11.16
CA SER A 54 -6.52 -3.86 10.42
C SER A 54 -6.32 -3.76 8.91
N ARG A 55 -6.14 -2.54 8.36
CA ARG A 55 -5.93 -2.33 6.92
C ARG A 55 -4.53 -2.71 6.44
N SER A 56 -3.53 -2.72 7.32
CA SER A 56 -2.17 -3.14 6.95
C SER A 56 -2.08 -4.64 6.66
N VAL A 57 -2.95 -5.45 7.27
CA VAL A 57 -3.06 -6.89 7.01
C VAL A 57 -3.52 -7.18 5.58
N ASP A 58 -4.34 -6.30 4.99
CA ASP A 58 -4.80 -6.45 3.61
C ASP A 58 -3.74 -6.08 2.56
N ARG A 59 -2.59 -5.47 2.93
CA ARG A 59 -1.57 -5.04 1.96
C ARG A 59 -0.86 -6.19 1.26
N GLU A 60 -0.89 -7.39 1.83
CA GLU A 60 -0.34 -8.59 1.19
C GLU A 60 -1.30 -9.18 0.15
N MET A 61 -2.53 -8.68 0.05
CA MET A 61 -3.48 -9.15 -0.96
C MET A 61 -3.20 -8.52 -2.32
N ILE A 62 -2.94 -9.35 -3.33
CA ILE A 62 -2.86 -8.92 -4.72
C ILE A 62 -4.26 -9.01 -5.32
N TYR A 63 -4.73 -7.91 -5.90
CA TYR A 63 -5.97 -7.92 -6.66
C TYR A 63 -5.75 -8.69 -7.96
N VAL A 64 -6.44 -9.82 -8.12
CA VAL A 64 -6.49 -10.57 -9.37
C VAL A 64 -7.65 -10.02 -10.19
N ALA A 65 -7.34 -9.41 -11.33
CA ALA A 65 -8.36 -8.88 -12.23
C ALA A 65 -9.27 -10.00 -12.75
N PRO A 66 -10.57 -9.73 -12.96
CA PRO A 66 -11.48 -10.70 -13.55
C PRO A 66 -10.96 -11.15 -14.92
N ARG A 67 -11.11 -12.44 -15.20
CA ARG A 67 -10.67 -13.05 -16.45
C ARG A 67 -11.76 -13.94 -17.02
N TRP A 68 -11.74 -14.06 -18.33
CA TRP A 68 -12.55 -15.05 -19.04
C TRP A 68 -11.92 -16.42 -18.85
N VAL A 69 -12.75 -17.41 -18.49
CA VAL A 69 -12.35 -18.80 -18.33
C VAL A 69 -13.18 -19.63 -19.32
N GLY A 70 -12.53 -20.55 -20.05
CA GLY A 70 -13.13 -21.24 -21.20
C GLY A 70 -13.09 -20.41 -22.50
N GLU A 71 -13.77 -20.87 -23.56
CA GLU A 71 -13.91 -20.17 -24.86
C GLU A 71 -14.79 -18.90 -24.78
N GLY A 72 -14.84 -18.23 -23.62
CA GLY A 72 -15.57 -16.97 -23.41
C GLY A 72 -16.96 -17.12 -22.81
N GLU A 73 -17.34 -18.30 -22.29
CA GLU A 73 -18.66 -18.51 -21.73
C GLU A 73 -18.79 -18.10 -20.24
N GLU A 74 -17.68 -18.08 -19.48
CA GLU A 74 -17.74 -17.81 -18.04
C GLU A 74 -16.73 -16.72 -17.61
N ILE A 75 -17.21 -15.73 -16.85
CA ILE A 75 -16.37 -14.70 -16.23
C ILE A 75 -16.07 -15.14 -14.79
N GLU A 76 -14.80 -15.38 -14.49
CA GLU A 76 -14.34 -15.56 -13.11
C GLU A 76 -14.23 -14.17 -12.45
N PRO A 77 -14.99 -13.87 -11.37
CA PRO A 77 -14.97 -12.55 -10.74
C PRO A 77 -13.60 -12.23 -10.14
N GLY A 78 -13.20 -10.96 -10.22
CA GLY A 78 -11.97 -10.50 -9.60
C GLY A 78 -11.99 -10.72 -8.09
N ARG A 79 -10.93 -11.33 -7.56
CA ARG A 79 -10.79 -11.66 -6.14
C ARG A 79 -9.45 -11.19 -5.60
N ALA A 80 -9.41 -10.93 -4.30
CA ALA A 80 -8.17 -10.69 -3.58
C ALA A 80 -7.53 -12.03 -3.24
N GLU A 81 -6.30 -12.27 -3.70
CA GLU A 81 -5.53 -13.45 -3.34
C GLU A 81 -4.34 -13.06 -2.46
N PRO A 82 -3.95 -13.88 -1.46
CA PRO A 82 -2.71 -13.70 -0.75
C PRO A 82 -1.56 -13.64 -1.75
N GLY A 83 -0.81 -12.55 -1.73
CA GLY A 83 0.32 -12.34 -2.61
C GLY A 83 1.30 -13.48 -2.43
N ARG A 84 1.44 -14.32 -3.47
CA ARG A 84 2.43 -15.38 -3.45
C ARG A 84 3.79 -14.69 -3.27
N PRO A 85 4.58 -15.03 -2.22
CA PRO A 85 5.92 -14.49 -2.09
C PRO A 85 6.64 -14.77 -3.40
N VAL A 86 7.10 -13.71 -4.07
CA VAL A 86 7.87 -13.82 -5.30
C VAL A 86 9.05 -14.72 -4.94
N ALA A 87 9.00 -15.97 -5.40
CA ALA A 87 10.10 -16.90 -5.23
C ALA A 87 11.33 -16.17 -5.75
N ALA A 88 12.32 -16.01 -4.86
CA ALA A 88 13.53 -15.24 -5.13
C ALA A 88 14.00 -15.55 -6.56
N PRO A 89 14.23 -14.52 -7.40
CA PRO A 89 14.51 -14.73 -8.81
C PRO A 89 15.58 -15.81 -8.92
N ALA A 90 15.21 -16.94 -9.52
CA ALA A 90 16.10 -18.06 -9.70
C ALA A 90 17.40 -17.48 -10.25
N ARG A 91 18.49 -17.65 -9.49
CA ARG A 91 19.80 -17.09 -9.83
C ARG A 91 20.00 -17.31 -11.31
N ARG A 92 20.06 -16.21 -12.07
CA ARG A 92 20.36 -16.24 -13.51
C ARG A 92 21.56 -17.17 -13.64
N PRO A 93 21.46 -18.30 -14.39
CA PRO A 93 22.60 -19.17 -14.55
C PRO A 93 23.75 -18.28 -15.02
N GLU A 94 24.84 -18.30 -14.24
CA GLU A 94 26.05 -17.55 -14.52
C GLU A 94 26.30 -17.63 -16.02
N GLN A 95 26.29 -16.47 -16.68
CA GLN A 95 26.71 -16.38 -18.06
C GLN A 95 28.14 -16.92 -18.09
N ARG A 96 28.28 -18.17 -18.52
CA ARG A 96 29.56 -18.83 -18.73
C ARG A 96 30.40 -17.86 -19.54
N PRO A 97 31.57 -17.43 -19.03
CA PRO A 97 32.45 -16.57 -19.80
C PRO A 97 32.72 -17.27 -21.13
N MET A 98 32.35 -16.63 -22.23
CA MET A 98 32.77 -17.10 -23.56
C MET A 98 34.30 -17.09 -23.54
N THR A 99 34.90 -18.26 -23.36
CA THR A 99 36.31 -18.46 -23.59
C THR A 99 36.54 -18.12 -25.06
N ARG A 100 37.16 -16.95 -25.26
CA ARG A 100 37.64 -16.45 -26.54
C ARG A 100 38.54 -17.53 -27.15
N ARG A 101 37.99 -18.29 -28.10
CA ARG A 101 38.75 -19.24 -28.92
C ARG A 101 39.71 -18.43 -29.77
N THR A 102 40.96 -18.34 -29.32
CA THR A 102 42.07 -17.90 -30.16
C THR A 102 42.30 -18.98 -31.21
N ASP A 103 41.88 -18.70 -32.45
CA ASP A 103 42.24 -19.51 -33.61
C ASP A 103 43.76 -19.49 -33.82
N PRO A 104 44.38 -20.64 -34.16
CA PRO A 104 45.80 -20.70 -34.44
C PRO A 104 46.10 -20.19 -35.86
N ALA A 105 47.13 -19.34 -35.91
CA ALA A 105 47.97 -18.94 -37.04
C ALA A 105 47.63 -19.50 -38.43
N VAL A 106 47.26 -18.59 -39.34
CA VAL A 106 47.35 -18.79 -40.80
C VAL A 106 48.83 -18.65 -41.22
N PRO A 107 49.44 -19.66 -41.84
CA PRO A 107 50.78 -19.53 -42.42
C PRO A 107 50.68 -18.93 -43.83
N THR A 108 51.13 -17.70 -43.99
CA THR A 108 51.40 -17.11 -45.32
C THR A 108 52.69 -17.70 -45.89
N ALA A 109 52.53 -18.49 -46.95
CA ALA A 109 53.59 -19.04 -47.79
C ALA A 109 54.22 -17.93 -48.68
N PRO A 110 55.39 -18.19 -49.30
CA PRO A 110 56.31 -17.19 -49.83
C PRO A 110 55.96 -16.75 -51.25
N GLU A 111 56.21 -15.48 -51.59
CA GLU A 111 56.19 -15.02 -52.98
C GLU A 111 57.58 -15.08 -53.64
N PRO A 112 57.62 -15.29 -54.97
CA PRO A 112 58.81 -15.63 -55.73
C PRO A 112 59.52 -14.41 -56.33
N ARG A 113 60.85 -14.57 -56.45
CA ARG A 113 61.85 -13.91 -57.32
C ARG A 113 61.51 -12.61 -58.03
#